data_AF-A0A920NRJ2-F1
#
_entry.id   AF-A0A920NRJ2-F1
#
_cell.length_a   1.000
_cell.length_b   1.000
_cell.length_c   1.000
_cell.angle_alpha   90.00
_cell.angle_beta   90.00
_cell.angle_gamma   90.00
#
_symmetry.space_group_name_H-M   'P 1'
#
loop_
_entity.id
_entity.type
_entity.pdbx_description
1 polymer ?
#
loop_
_entity_poly.entity_id
_entity_poly.type
_entity_poly.pdbx_seq_one_letter_code
_entity_poly.pdbx_strand_id
1 'polypeptide(L)'
;MRPYTTRHRYYDEQMLGEEDLNPDGFHNWKTTKRMETMMSPTIVIGELGPELVLGSGGSNRIRSAITQVILNKLTKNMNLEEAIEAPRIHLEENIIHGIRG
;
A
#
# COMPACT_ATOMS: atom_id res chain seq x y z
N MET A 1 11.32 -47.23 -2.45
CA MET A 1 10.84 -46.20 -3.38
C MET A 1 10.02 -45.20 -2.57
N ARG A 2 10.58 -44.05 -2.20
CA ARG A 2 9.88 -43.01 -1.42
C ARG A 2 9.35 -41.95 -2.39
N PRO A 3 8.08 -41.50 -2.30
CA PRO A 3 7.56 -40.52 -3.23
C PRO A 3 8.20 -39.15 -2.95
N TYR A 4 8.60 -38.47 -4.03
CA TYR A 4 9.05 -37.08 -4.01
C TYR A 4 7.85 -36.18 -3.71
N THR A 5 7.77 -35.62 -2.51
CA THR A 5 6.86 -34.50 -2.23
C THR A 5 7.58 -33.21 -2.61
N THR A 6 7.31 -32.71 -3.81
CA THR A 6 7.67 -31.33 -4.20
C THR A 6 6.88 -30.38 -3.30
N ARG A 7 7.51 -29.86 -2.24
CA ARG A 7 6.97 -28.72 -1.49
C ARG A 7 6.91 -27.53 -2.45
N HIS A 8 5.74 -27.31 -3.03
CA HIS A 8 5.42 -26.02 -3.62
C HIS A 8 5.37 -25.04 -2.45
N ARG A 9 6.46 -24.30 -2.26
CA ARG A 9 6.43 -23.07 -1.45
C ARG A 9 5.61 -22.07 -2.27
N TYR A 10 4.30 -22.06 -2.04
CA TYR A 10 3.53 -20.87 -2.29
C TYR A 10 4.11 -19.82 -1.35
N TYR A 11 4.70 -18.76 -1.92
CA TYR A 11 4.89 -17.55 -1.16
C TYR A 11 3.48 -17.01 -0.98
N ASP A 12 2.89 -17.23 0.19
CA ASP A 12 1.59 -16.66 0.52
C ASP A 12 1.73 -15.13 0.40
N GLU A 13 1.02 -14.54 -0.55
CA GLU A 13 0.92 -13.10 -0.66
C GLU A 13 0.30 -12.57 0.63
N GLN A 14 0.89 -11.55 1.26
CA GLN A 14 0.45 -11.00 2.56
C GLN A 14 -1.05 -10.68 2.63
N MET A 15 -1.70 -10.46 1.48
CA MET A 15 -3.14 -10.20 1.34
C MET A 15 -4.03 -11.29 1.96
N LEU A 16 -3.59 -12.55 2.00
CA LEU A 16 -4.39 -13.64 2.57
C LEU A 16 -4.47 -13.61 4.10
N GLY A 17 -3.56 -12.90 4.77
CA GLY A 17 -3.50 -12.78 6.23
C GLY A 17 -4.06 -11.47 6.79
N GLU A 18 -4.41 -10.50 5.94
CA GLU A 18 -4.92 -9.19 6.37
C GLU A 18 -6.42 -9.29 6.69
N GLU A 19 -6.80 -8.90 7.90
CA GLU A 19 -8.17 -8.97 8.41
C GLU A 19 -9.12 -8.05 7.64
N ASP A 20 -8.65 -6.86 7.24
CA ASP A 20 -9.38 -5.90 6.40
C ASP A 20 -9.85 -6.50 5.07
N LEU A 21 -9.13 -7.50 4.55
CA LEU A 21 -9.46 -8.18 3.29
C LEU A 21 -10.38 -9.38 3.51
N ASN A 22 -10.66 -9.73 4.76
CA ASN A 22 -11.48 -10.86 5.19
C ASN A 22 -12.59 -10.43 6.18
N PRO A 23 -13.50 -9.51 5.80
CA PRO A 23 -14.53 -9.00 6.72
C PRO A 23 -15.51 -10.07 7.24
N ASP A 24 -15.65 -11.18 6.51
CA ASP A 24 -16.50 -12.32 6.89
C ASP A 24 -15.70 -13.45 7.59
N GLY A 25 -14.43 -13.22 7.91
CA GLY A 25 -13.48 -14.20 8.43
C GLY A 25 -12.73 -15.00 7.36
N PHE A 26 -11.56 -15.52 7.73
CA PHE A 26 -10.68 -16.28 6.85
C PHE A 26 -11.41 -17.52 6.27
N HIS A 27 -11.24 -17.73 4.97
CA HIS A 27 -11.79 -18.88 4.22
C HIS A 27 -13.34 -19.00 4.20
N ASN A 28 -14.09 -17.99 4.65
CA ASN A 28 -15.56 -18.01 4.65
C ASN A 28 -16.21 -17.48 3.36
N TRP A 29 -15.44 -17.31 2.29
CA TRP A 29 -16.00 -16.82 1.02
C TRP A 29 -16.89 -17.89 0.37
N LYS A 30 -18.19 -17.58 0.28
CA LYS A 30 -19.18 -18.47 -0.34
C LYS A 30 -19.02 -18.60 -1.86
N THR A 31 -18.37 -17.63 -2.49
CA THR A 31 -18.09 -17.57 -3.93
C THR A 31 -16.76 -16.86 -4.18
N THR A 32 -16.08 -17.19 -5.28
CA THR A 32 -14.84 -16.50 -5.68
C THR A 32 -15.13 -15.03 -5.94
N LYS A 33 -14.53 -14.14 -5.15
CA LYS A 33 -14.60 -12.68 -5.32
C LYS A 33 -13.20 -12.10 -5.49
N ARG A 34 -13.09 -10.98 -6.19
CA ARG A 34 -11.83 -10.21 -6.26
C ARG A 34 -11.55 -9.68 -4.85
N MET A 35 -10.35 -9.96 -4.32
CA MET A 35 -9.90 -9.32 -3.09
C MET A 35 -9.77 -7.82 -3.32
N GLU A 36 -10.32 -7.05 -2.39
CA GLU A 36 -10.02 -5.64 -2.32
C GLU A 36 -8.52 -5.46 -2.01
N THR A 37 -7.94 -4.38 -2.51
CA THR A 37 -6.54 -4.08 -2.24
C THR A 37 -6.39 -2.62 -1.88
N MET A 38 -5.51 -2.35 -0.94
CA MET A 38 -5.10 -1.00 -0.57
C MET A 38 -4.00 -0.45 -1.50
N MET A 39 -3.52 -1.24 -2.47
CA MET A 39 -2.55 -0.78 -3.46
C MET A 39 -3.08 0.44 -4.21
N SER A 40 -2.23 1.46 -4.31
CA SER A 40 -2.56 2.71 -4.99
C SER A 40 -1.39 3.21 -5.86
N PRO A 41 -0.98 2.46 -6.90
CA PRO A 41 0.02 2.98 -7.84
C PRO A 41 -0.50 4.29 -8.45
N THR A 42 0.31 5.35 -8.38
CA THR A 42 -0.11 6.70 -8.73
C THR A 42 0.90 7.35 -9.67
N ILE A 43 0.41 7.99 -10.74
CA ILE A 43 1.23 8.80 -11.65
C ILE A 43 0.71 10.22 -11.60
N VAL A 44 1.60 11.19 -11.43
CA VAL A 44 1.31 12.62 -11.58
C VAL A 44 1.78 13.06 -12.95
N ILE A 45 0.89 13.71 -13.71
CA ILE A 45 1.15 14.19 -15.07
C ILE A 45 1.09 15.71 -15.04
N GLY A 46 2.18 16.37 -15.45
CA GLY A 46 2.24 17.81 -15.66
C GLY A 46 2.14 18.18 -17.13
N GLU A 47 2.49 19.43 -17.47
CA GLU A 47 2.28 19.98 -18.81
C GLU A 47 3.09 19.28 -19.90
N LEU A 48 4.28 18.75 -19.56
CA LEU A 48 5.19 18.10 -20.50
C LEU A 48 5.13 16.56 -20.45
N GLY A 49 4.25 15.99 -19.63
CA GLY A 49 4.11 14.54 -19.44
C GLY A 49 4.26 14.08 -17.99
N PRO A 50 4.57 12.79 -17.75
CA PRO A 50 4.70 12.24 -16.40
C PRO A 50 5.82 12.93 -15.60
N GLU A 51 5.48 13.45 -14.43
CA GLU A 51 6.43 14.12 -13.53
C GLU A 51 6.81 13.25 -12.32
N LEU A 52 5.87 12.44 -11.82
CA LEU A 52 6.10 11.54 -10.68
C LEU A 52 5.41 10.20 -10.90
N VAL A 53 6.08 9.12 -10.48
CA VAL A 53 5.50 7.78 -10.37
C VAL A 53 5.71 7.32 -8.93
N LEU A 54 4.61 7.06 -8.24
CA LEU A 54 4.58 6.81 -6.81
C LEU A 54 3.91 5.47 -6.51
N GLY A 55 4.50 4.78 -5.55
CA GLY A 55 3.95 3.59 -4.92
C GLY A 55 4.44 3.54 -3.48
N SER A 56 3.69 2.87 -2.61
CA SER A 56 4.06 2.70 -1.22
C SER A 56 3.66 1.31 -0.76
N GLY A 57 4.49 0.71 0.10
CA GLY A 57 4.09 -0.44 0.91
C GLY A 57 3.49 0.04 2.23
N GLY A 58 2.60 -0.75 2.84
CA GLY A 58 2.06 -0.44 4.17
C GLY A 58 0.54 -0.55 4.32
N SER A 59 -0.12 -1.42 3.56
CA SER A 59 -1.56 -1.74 3.69
C SER A 59 -2.42 -0.46 3.71
N ASN A 60 -3.25 -0.28 4.74
CA ASN A 60 -4.10 0.90 4.96
C ASN A 60 -3.37 2.27 4.85
N ARG A 61 -2.06 2.35 5.12
CA ARG A 61 -1.27 3.61 5.11
C ARG A 61 -0.87 4.10 3.72
N ILE A 62 -0.99 3.26 2.68
CA ILE A 62 -0.48 3.55 1.33
C ILE A 62 -1.04 4.87 0.79
N ARG A 63 -2.35 5.09 0.96
CA ARG A 63 -3.07 6.25 0.42
C ARG A 63 -2.55 7.54 1.04
N SER A 64 -2.49 7.59 2.38
CA SER A 64 -1.98 8.75 3.12
C SER A 64 -0.50 9.03 2.84
N ALA A 65 0.32 7.99 2.63
CA ALA A 65 1.73 8.17 2.32
C ALA A 65 1.90 8.86 0.96
N ILE A 66 1.22 8.37 -0.07
CA ILE A 66 1.28 8.94 -1.42
C ILE A 66 0.77 10.38 -1.44
N THR A 67 -0.39 10.65 -0.80
CA THR A 67 -0.93 12.02 -0.73
C THR A 67 0.04 13.00 -0.09
N GLN A 68 0.70 12.61 1.01
CA GLN A 68 1.64 13.50 1.70
C GLN A 68 2.92 13.75 0.88
N VAL A 69 3.44 12.75 0.16
CA VAL A 69 4.58 12.95 -0.75
C VAL A 69 4.20 13.93 -1.86
N ILE A 70 3.01 13.79 -2.46
CA ILE A 70 2.53 14.72 -3.50
C ILE A 70 2.40 16.15 -2.95
N LEU A 71 1.79 16.33 -1.77
CA LEU A 71 1.64 17.65 -1.15
C LEU A 71 3.00 18.27 -0.80
N ASN A 72 3.91 17.49 -0.24
CA ASN A 72 5.26 17.97 0.08
C ASN A 72 6.01 18.39 -1.19
N LYS A 73 5.92 17.60 -2.26
CA LYS A 73 6.63 17.87 -3.51
C LYS A 73 6.04 19.06 -4.27
N LEU A 74 4.72 19.07 -4.48
CA LEU A 74 4.05 20.02 -5.37
C LEU A 74 3.56 21.28 -4.65
N THR A 75 3.14 21.17 -3.38
CA THR A 75 2.61 22.32 -2.62
C THR A 75 3.69 22.97 -1.76
N LYS A 76 4.55 22.17 -1.10
CA LYS A 76 5.63 22.71 -0.26
C LYS A 76 6.96 22.90 -1.00
N ASN A 77 7.01 22.61 -2.30
CA ASN A 77 8.20 22.75 -3.15
C ASN A 77 9.45 22.03 -2.61
N MET A 78 9.27 20.94 -1.86
CA MET A 78 10.39 20.13 -1.41
C MET A 78 11.05 19.41 -2.59
N ASN A 79 12.31 19.01 -2.46
CA ASN A 79 12.85 18.03 -3.40
C ASN A 79 12.22 16.64 -3.14
N LEU A 80 12.42 15.68 -4.04
CA LEU A 80 11.75 14.38 -3.94
C LEU A 80 12.21 13.59 -2.71
N GLU A 81 13.50 13.62 -2.39
CA GLU A 81 14.07 12.93 -1.23
C GLU A 81 13.52 13.53 0.07
N GLU A 82 13.52 14.85 0.20
CA GLU A 82 12.91 15.55 1.34
C GLU A 82 11.41 15.22 1.49
N ALA A 83 10.67 15.17 0.37
CA ALA A 83 9.25 14.85 0.40
C ALA A 83 8.98 13.40 0.88
N ILE A 84 9.90 12.48 0.58
CA ILE A 84 9.86 11.07 1.01
C ILE A 84 10.35 10.91 2.44
N GLU A 85 11.38 11.62 2.88
CA GLU A 85 11.92 11.51 4.25
C GLU A 85 11.14 12.34 5.28
N ALA A 86 10.22 13.20 4.83
CA ALA A 86 9.37 13.96 5.72
C ALA A 86 8.49 13.03 6.59
N PRO A 87 8.37 13.29 7.91
CA PRO A 87 7.42 12.60 8.77
C PRO A 87 6.00 12.69 8.23
N ARG A 88 5.24 11.59 8.36
CA ARG A 88 3.88 11.45 7.85
C ARG A 88 2.90 11.15 8.97
N ILE A 89 1.62 11.42 8.71
CA ILE A 89 0.51 11.01 9.57
C ILE A 89 -0.47 10.10 8.82
N HIS A 90 -1.07 9.17 9.52
CA HIS A 90 -2.17 8.34 9.01
C HIS A 90 -3.32 8.36 10.00
N LEU A 91 -4.53 8.64 9.51
CA LEU A 91 -5.74 8.53 10.32
C LEU A 91 -6.35 7.14 10.07
N GLU A 92 -6.46 6.37 11.14
CA GLU A 92 -7.10 5.07 11.16
C GLU A 92 -8.22 5.12 12.19
N GLU A 93 -9.46 4.89 11.76
CA GLU A 93 -10.67 5.14 12.54
C GLU A 93 -10.70 6.56 13.13
N ASN A 94 -10.38 6.71 14.42
CA ASN A 94 -10.30 7.99 15.14
C ASN A 94 -8.92 8.22 15.78
N ILE A 95 -7.89 7.46 15.37
CA ILE A 95 -6.54 7.52 15.91
C ILE A 95 -5.58 8.06 14.84
N ILE A 96 -4.79 9.06 15.20
CA ILE A 96 -3.73 9.60 14.34
C ILE A 96 -2.42 8.87 14.67
N HIS A 97 -1.88 8.17 13.69
CA HIS A 97 -0.59 7.49 13.77
C HIS A 97 0.50 8.35 13.14
N GLY A 98 1.57 8.62 13.88
CA GLY A 98 2.78 9.24 13.34
C GLY A 98 3.71 8.20 12.73
N ILE A 99 4.19 8.47 11.52
CA ILE A 99 5.11 7.60 10.78
C ILE A 99 6.39 8.42 10.55
N ARG A 100 7.53 7.86 10.95
CA ARG A 100 8.83 8.51 10.73
C ARG A 100 9.23 8.43 9.24
N GLY A 101 10.09 9.37 8.85
CA GLY A 101 10.78 9.40 7.56
C GLY A 101 11.40 8.06 7.27
#